data_AF-A0A328AKH5-F1
#
_entry.id   AF-A0A328AKH5-F1
#
_cell.length_a   1.000
_cell.length_b   1.000
_cell.length_c   1.000
_cell.angle_alpha   90.00
_cell.angle_beta   90.00
_cell.angle_gamma   90.00
#
_symmetry.space_group_name_H-M   'P 1'
#
loop_
_entity.id
_entity.type
_entity.pdbx_description
1 polymer ?
#
loop_
_entity_poly.entity_id
_entity_poly.type
_entity_poly.pdbx_seq_one_letter_code
_entity_poly.pdbx_strand_id
1 'polypeptide(L)'
;MARIRKQLPANLGAGELKCRGYRGQVDYQIQGEPTTLRPGPSRLRGSLTSTPEVAEQVFRDGDGELTLESGATYRITMLGHSSGSGVAYFEMRA
;
A
#
# COMPACT_ATOMS: atom_id res chain seq x y z
N MET A 1 12.85 19.79 22.39
CA MET A 1 11.41 19.51 22.33
C MET A 1 11.15 18.50 21.22
N ALA A 2 10.97 17.23 21.56
CA ALA A 2 10.61 16.20 20.58
C ALA A 2 9.15 16.42 20.16
N ARG A 3 8.92 16.87 18.92
CA ARG A 3 7.57 16.88 18.34
C ARG A 3 7.17 15.41 18.17
N ILE A 4 6.38 14.88 19.10
CA ILE A 4 5.68 13.61 18.94
C ILE A 4 4.79 13.80 17.70
N ARG A 5 5.24 13.30 16.54
CA ARG A 5 4.36 13.18 15.37
C ARG A 5 3.26 12.22 15.79
N LYS A 6 2.04 12.72 15.99
CA LYS A 6 0.86 11.86 16.13
C LYS A 6 0.90 10.87 14.98
N GLN A 7 1.07 9.59 15.29
CA GLN A 7 0.98 8.52 14.32
C GLN A 7 -0.41 8.65 13.68
N LEU A 8 -0.44 8.82 12.35
CA LEU A 8 -1.71 8.88 11.63
C LEU A 8 -2.49 7.58 11.90
N PRO A 9 -3.83 7.64 11.98
CA PRO A 9 -4.64 6.45 12.15
C PRO A 9 -4.30 5.44 11.05
N ALA A 10 -4.08 4.18 11.44
CA ALA A 10 -3.83 3.11 10.50
C ALA A 10 -5.18 2.54 10.04
N ASN A 11 -5.46 2.64 8.75
CA ASN A 11 -6.58 1.96 8.11
C ASN A 11 -6.13 0.58 7.65
N LEU A 12 -6.61 -0.45 8.33
CA LEU A 12 -6.37 -1.85 8.02
C LEU A 12 -7.55 -2.40 7.23
N GLY A 13 -7.30 -3.26 6.26
CA GLY A 13 -8.36 -3.94 5.51
C GLY A 13 -7.79 -4.94 4.52
N ALA A 14 -8.67 -5.68 3.86
CA ALA A 14 -8.31 -6.56 2.76
C ALA A 14 -8.65 -5.89 1.43
N GLY A 15 -7.75 -5.98 0.46
CA GLY A 15 -7.92 -5.39 -0.86
C GLY A 15 -7.45 -6.33 -1.96
N GLU A 16 -7.77 -6.00 -3.21
CA GLU A 16 -7.20 -6.65 -4.37
C GLU A 16 -6.02 -5.84 -4.89
N LEU A 17 -4.85 -6.46 -4.92
CA LEU A 17 -3.67 -5.92 -5.56
C LEU A 17 -3.58 -6.43 -6.99
N LYS A 18 -3.34 -5.52 -7.92
CA LYS A 18 -3.10 -5.82 -9.32
C LYS A 18 -1.83 -5.11 -9.79
N CYS A 19 -0.85 -5.88 -10.15
CA CYS A 19 0.42 -5.47 -10.72
C CYS A 19 0.69 -6.33 -11.96
N ARG A 20 1.73 -6.00 -12.72
CA ARG A 20 2.00 -6.61 -14.02
C ARG A 20 2.13 -8.14 -13.94
N GLY A 21 2.76 -8.65 -12.88
CA GLY A 21 3.02 -10.08 -12.67
C GLY A 21 2.11 -10.75 -11.64
N TYR A 22 1.23 -10.01 -10.96
CA TYR A 22 0.41 -10.56 -9.88
C TYR A 22 -0.96 -9.89 -9.78
N ARG A 23 -2.00 -10.69 -9.59
CA ARG A 23 -3.33 -10.23 -9.21
C ARG A 23 -3.87 -11.13 -8.11
N GLY A 24 -4.21 -10.56 -6.96
CA GLY A 24 -4.73 -11.34 -5.84
C GLY A 24 -5.13 -10.49 -4.65
N GLN A 25 -5.74 -11.14 -3.66
CA GLN A 25 -6.09 -10.49 -2.41
C GLN A 25 -4.86 -10.34 -1.52
N VAL A 26 -4.73 -9.16 -0.92
CA VAL A 26 -3.69 -8.81 0.04
C VAL A 26 -4.30 -8.05 1.21
N ASP A 27 -3.75 -8.24 2.39
CA ASP A 27 -4.07 -7.38 3.53
C ASP A 27 -3.26 -6.09 3.40
N TYR A 28 -3.89 -4.94 3.58
CA TYR A 28 -3.24 -3.64 3.55
C TYR A 28 -3.34 -2.94 4.90
N GLN A 29 -2.38 -2.04 5.12
CA GLN A 29 -2.36 -1.09 6.21
C GLN A 29 -1.95 0.27 5.62
N ILE A 30 -2.87 1.22 5.60
CA ILE A 30 -2.64 2.57 5.09
C ILE A 30 -2.53 3.53 6.27
N GLN A 31 -1.50 4.36 6.28
CA GLN A 31 -1.34 5.42 7.28
C GLN A 31 -2.09 6.67 6.82
N GLY A 32 -3.15 7.03 7.56
CA GLY A 32 -4.07 8.10 7.21
C GLY A 32 -5.34 7.56 6.56
N GLU A 33 -6.19 8.47 6.11
CA GLU A 33 -7.54 8.14 5.64
C GLU A 33 -7.63 8.17 4.11
N PRO A 34 -7.83 7.01 3.43
CA PRO A 34 -7.81 6.93 1.97
C PRO A 34 -8.87 7.82 1.30
N THR A 35 -10.04 7.97 1.92
CA THR A 35 -11.15 8.79 1.41
C THR A 35 -10.82 10.28 1.36
N THR A 36 -9.80 10.72 2.11
CA THR A 36 -9.32 12.11 2.12
C THR A 36 -8.20 12.37 1.10
N LEU A 37 -7.74 11.32 0.39
CA LEU A 37 -6.69 11.44 -0.62
C LEU A 37 -7.20 12.24 -1.82
N ARG A 38 -6.73 13.48 -1.94
CA ARG A 38 -7.04 14.34 -3.09
C ARG A 38 -5.99 14.19 -4.18
N PRO A 39 -6.37 14.35 -5.46
CA PRO A 39 -5.41 14.47 -6.56
C PRO A 39 -4.42 15.61 -6.26
N GLY A 40 -3.13 15.31 -6.21
CA GLY A 40 -2.11 16.30 -5.83
C GLY A 40 -0.80 15.69 -5.33
N PRO A 41 0.10 16.50 -4.75
CA PRO A 41 1.38 16.01 -4.22
C PRO A 41 1.22 15.17 -2.95
N SER A 42 0.04 15.15 -2.34
CA SER A 42 -0.27 14.34 -1.17
C SER A 42 -0.21 12.86 -1.51
N ARG A 43 0.64 12.12 -0.80
CA ARG A 43 0.76 10.67 -0.90
C ARG A 43 0.45 10.07 0.46
N LEU A 44 -0.40 9.06 0.49
CA LEU A 44 -0.53 8.23 1.68
C LEU A 44 0.44 7.07 1.55
N ARG A 45 1.04 6.69 2.68
CA ARG A 45 1.94 5.55 2.75
C ARG A 45 1.17 4.37 3.32
N GLY A 46 1.46 3.19 2.79
CA GLY A 46 0.92 1.96 3.32
C GLY A 46 1.91 0.82 3.25
N SER A 47 1.52 -0.27 3.85
CA SER A 47 2.13 -1.58 3.70
C SER A 47 1.08 -2.58 3.31
N LEU A 48 1.47 -3.57 2.51
CA LEU A 48 0.66 -4.74 2.20
C LEU A 48 1.36 -5.98 2.72
N THR A 49 0.57 -6.96 3.13
CA THR A 49 1.00 -8.26 3.60
C THR A 49 0.47 -9.32 2.64
N SER A 50 1.38 -10.15 2.15
CA SER A 50 1.14 -11.26 1.22
C SER A 50 2.16 -12.38 1.50
N THR A 51 2.44 -13.25 0.54
CA THR A 51 3.58 -14.18 0.67
C THR A 51 4.89 -13.46 0.33
N PRO A 52 6.05 -13.93 0.84
CA PRO A 52 7.35 -13.30 0.54
C PRO A 52 7.65 -13.21 -0.96
N GLU A 53 7.27 -14.22 -1.73
CA GLU A 53 7.47 -14.29 -3.19
C GLU A 53 6.64 -13.23 -3.90
N VAL A 54 5.39 -13.02 -3.43
CA VAL A 54 4.51 -11.98 -3.95
C VAL A 54 5.07 -10.60 -3.59
N ALA A 55 5.46 -10.37 -2.34
CA ALA A 55 6.03 -9.10 -1.91
C ALA A 55 7.26 -8.69 -2.74
N GLU A 56 8.15 -9.66 -3.03
CA GLU A 56 9.29 -9.45 -3.91
C GLU A 56 8.87 -9.17 -5.36
N GLN A 57 7.94 -9.95 -5.91
CA GLN A 57 7.46 -9.76 -7.28
C GLN A 57 6.80 -8.39 -7.47
N VAL A 58 5.94 -7.99 -6.55
CA VAL A 58 5.25 -6.70 -6.57
C VAL A 58 6.28 -5.56 -6.49
N PHE A 59 7.31 -5.70 -5.65
CA PHE A 59 8.39 -4.72 -5.59
C PHE A 59 9.19 -4.63 -6.90
N ARG A 60 9.47 -5.78 -7.55
CA ARG A 60 10.14 -5.82 -8.86
C ARG A 60 9.32 -5.15 -9.96
N ASP A 61 7.99 -5.30 -9.90
CA ASP A 61 7.08 -4.63 -10.84
C ASP A 61 7.08 -3.10 -10.65
N GLY A 62 7.33 -2.62 -9.43
CA GLY A 62 7.55 -1.21 -9.09
C GLY A 62 6.28 -0.36 -8.95
N ASP A 63 5.23 -0.67 -9.71
CA ASP A 63 3.93 -0.03 -9.63
C ASP A 63 2.76 -1.03 -9.73
N GLY A 64 1.59 -0.61 -9.23
CA GLY A 64 0.39 -1.41 -9.25
C GLY A 64 -0.88 -0.61 -8.93
N GLU A 65 -1.99 -1.32 -8.93
CA GLU A 65 -3.31 -0.83 -8.56
C GLU A 65 -3.77 -1.57 -7.31
N LEU A 66 -4.12 -0.84 -6.25
CA LEU A 66 -4.72 -1.38 -5.04
C LEU A 66 -6.19 -1.00 -5.02
N THR A 67 -7.06 -2.01 -5.06
CA THR A 67 -8.50 -1.85 -4.89
C THR A 67 -8.86 -2.16 -3.46
N LEU A 68 -9.38 -1.17 -2.74
CA LEU A 68 -9.83 -1.32 -1.36
C LEU A 68 -11.18 -2.07 -1.30
N GLU A 69 -11.54 -2.57 -0.13
CA GLU A 69 -12.85 -3.21 0.12
C GLU A 69 -14.05 -2.30 -0.22
N SER A 70 -13.86 -0.98 -0.15
CA SER A 70 -14.87 0.01 -0.54
C SER A 70 -15.12 0.08 -2.04
N GLY A 71 -14.34 -0.64 -2.85
CA GLY A 71 -14.36 -0.60 -4.32
C GLY A 71 -13.53 0.55 -4.92
N ALA A 72 -12.90 1.38 -4.08
CA ALA A 72 -12.02 2.44 -4.56
C ALA A 72 -10.67 1.87 -5.02
N THR A 73 -10.27 2.17 -6.25
CA THR A 73 -8.96 1.76 -6.81
C THR A 73 -7.99 2.92 -6.82
N TYR A 74 -6.81 2.71 -6.25
CA TYR A 74 -5.73 3.69 -6.20
C TYR A 74 -4.49 3.15 -6.90
N ARG A 75 -3.75 4.03 -7.57
CA ARG A 75 -2.42 3.68 -8.08
C ARG A 75 -1.43 3.72 -6.93
N ILE A 76 -0.67 2.66 -6.80
CA ILE A 76 0.38 2.52 -5.80
C ILE A 76 1.76 2.42 -6.47
N THR A 77 2.75 2.99 -5.83
CA THR A 77 4.17 2.84 -6.19
C THR A 77 4.85 2.11 -5.04
N MET A 78 5.53 1.02 -5.35
CA MET A 78 6.26 0.25 -4.36
C MET A 78 7.51 1.01 -3.92
N LEU A 79 7.70 1.11 -2.61
CA LEU A 79 8.86 1.80 -2.01
C LEU A 79 9.94 0.82 -1.56
N GLY A 80 9.54 -0.38 -1.19
CA GLY A 80 10.44 -1.38 -0.63
C GLY A 80 9.67 -2.62 -0.22
N HIS A 81 10.40 -3.70 0.04
CA HIS A 81 9.86 -4.88 0.70
C HIS A 81 10.86 -5.36 1.75
N SER A 82 10.39 -6.17 2.69
CA SER A 82 11.26 -6.81 3.66
C SER A 82 11.63 -8.20 3.14
N SER A 83 12.91 -8.42 2.82
CA SER A 83 13.39 -9.73 2.33
C SER A 83 13.10 -10.84 3.34
N GLY A 84 12.51 -11.94 2.88
CA GLY A 84 12.09 -13.06 3.74
C GLY A 84 10.81 -12.79 4.55
N SER A 85 10.17 -11.64 4.36
CA SER A 85 8.87 -11.29 4.95
C SER A 85 7.84 -11.08 3.86
N GLY A 86 6.58 -11.39 4.16
CA GLY A 86 5.45 -11.14 3.27
C GLY A 86 5.05 -9.66 3.13
N VAL A 87 5.82 -8.74 3.73
CA VAL A 87 5.46 -7.33 3.84
C VAL A 87 6.16 -6.49 2.77
N ALA A 88 5.38 -5.72 2.03
CA ALA A 88 5.85 -4.69 1.10
C ALA A 88 5.29 -3.31 1.46
N TYR A 89 6.06 -2.27 1.24
CA TYR A 89 5.71 -0.88 1.52
C TYR A 89 5.43 -0.14 0.22
N PHE A 90 4.41 0.71 0.23
CA PHE A 90 3.98 1.45 -0.95
C PHE A 90 3.54 2.88 -0.61
N GLU A 91 3.51 3.72 -1.63
CA GLU A 91 2.86 5.03 -1.62
C GLU A 91 1.67 5.00 -2.58
N MET A 92 0.51 5.43 -2.12
CA MET A 92 -0.68 5.58 -2.95
C MET A 92 -0.88 7.03 -3.41
N ARG A 93 -1.46 7.16 -4.61
CA ARG A 93 -1.84 8.42 -5.25
C ARG A 93 -3.28 8.32 -5.73
N ALA A 94 -4.02 9.43 -5.60
CA ALA A 94 -5.33 9.63 -6.23
C ALA A 94 -5.19 9.90 -7.73
#